data_AF-A0A1M3KWW3-F1
#
_entry.id   AF-A0A1M3KWW3-F1
#
_cell.length_a   1.000
_cell.length_b   1.000
_cell.length_c   1.000
_cell.angle_alpha   90.00
_cell.angle_beta   90.00
_cell.angle_gamma   90.00
#
_symmetry.space_group_name_H-M   'P 1'
#
loop_
_entity.id
_entity.type
_entity.pdbx_description
1 polymer ?
#
loop_
_entity_poly.entity_id
_entity_poly.type
_entity_poly.pdbx_seq_one_letter_code
_entity_poly.pdbx_strand_id
1 'polypeptide(L)' 'MEEIDVSCEGTRPIAVHWRGGIYHVSSILDRWTSRTAWWASEDGTDDHRYYLLLETSTIVMEVFRTRHGWMLSRLYD' A
#
# COMPACT_ATOMS: atom_id res chain seq x y z
N MET A 1 -5.74 -1.66 9.64
CA MET A 1 -4.59 -1.73 8.71
C MET A 1 -3.90 -3.05 8.97
N GLU A 2 -3.55 -3.77 7.91
CA GLU A 2 -2.99 -5.14 7.96
C GLU A 2 -1.68 -5.14 7.17
N GLU A 3 -0.64 -5.82 7.68
CA GLU A 3 0.61 -5.98 6.94
C GLU A 3 0.42 -6.96 5.78
N ILE A 4 0.99 -6.64 4.63
CA ILE A 4 0.87 -7.42 3.40
C ILE A 4 2.21 -7.51 2.69
N ASP A 5 2.38 -8.54 1.87
CA ASP A 5 3.49 -8.64 0.95
C ASP A 5 3.08 -8.16 -0.44
N VAL A 6 3.91 -7.33 -1.05
CA VAL A 6 3.72 -6.85 -2.42
C VAL A 6 4.93 -7.25 -3.24
N SER A 7 4.71 -8.08 -4.25
CA SER A 7 5.74 -8.40 -5.25
C SER A 7 5.84 -7.25 -6.23
N CYS A 8 7.08 -6.83 -6.50
CA CYS A 8 7.37 -5.74 -7.43
C CYS A 8 8.31 -6.20 -8.54
N GLU A 9 8.09 -5.70 -9.75
CA GLU A 9 9.09 -5.67 -10.81
C GLU A 9 9.71 -4.28 -10.83
N GLY A 10 10.93 -4.17 -10.30
CA GLY A 10 11.55 -2.87 -10.02
C GLY A 10 10.73 -2.08 -9.00
N THR A 11 10.22 -0.91 -9.39
CA THR A 11 9.36 -0.06 -8.55
C THR A 11 7.87 -0.28 -8.80
N ARG A 12 7.50 -1.16 -9.73
CA ARG A 12 6.12 -1.40 -10.12
C ARG A 12 5.55 -2.62 -9.38
N PRO A 13 4.47 -2.50 -8.60
CA PRO A 13 3.78 -3.65 -8.03
C PRO A 13 3.16 -4.53 -9.12
N ILE A 14 3.33 -5.84 -8.99
CA ILE A 14 2.81 -6.86 -9.93
C ILE A 14 1.86 -7.85 -9.25
N ALA A 15 1.95 -8.03 -7.93
CA ALA A 15 1.03 -8.86 -7.17
C ALA A 15 0.97 -8.45 -5.70
N VAL A 16 -0.20 -8.61 -5.08
CA VAL A 16 -0.42 -8.47 -3.63
C VAL A 16 -0.70 -9.85 -3.04
N HIS A 17 0.01 -10.22 -1.98
CA HIS A 17 -0.19 -11.45 -1.21
C HIS A 17 -0.94 -11.10 0.07
N TRP A 18 -2.16 -11.58 0.20
CA TRP A 18 -3.03 -11.23 1.32
C TRP A 18 -3.94 -12.40 1.69
N ARG A 19 -3.96 -12.77 2.98
CA ARG A 19 -4.76 -13.88 3.55
C ARG A 19 -4.62 -15.21 2.81
N GLY A 20 -3.40 -15.52 2.37
CA GLY A 20 -3.10 -16.74 1.63
C GLY A 20 -3.51 -16.73 0.15
N GLY A 21 -4.09 -15.64 -0.35
CA GLY A 21 -4.38 -15.42 -1.77
C GLY A 21 -3.32 -14.57 -2.45
N ILE A 22 -3.23 -14.71 -3.78
CA ILE A 22 -2.39 -13.90 -4.64
C ILE A 22 -3.28 -13.10 -5.59
N TYR A 23 -3.20 -11.78 -5.50
CA TYR A 23 -3.99 -10.84 -6.28
C TYR A 23 -3.07 -10.14 -7.29
N HIS A 24 -3.15 -10.54 -8.55
CA HIS A 24 -2.34 -9.94 -9.61
C HIS A 24 -2.78 -8.50 -9.85
N VAL A 25 -1.83 -7.57 -9.88
CA VAL A 25 -2.07 -6.16 -10.13
C VAL A 25 -2.24 -5.97 -11.63
N SER A 26 -3.44 -5.58 -12.05
CA SER A 26 -3.77 -5.29 -13.44
C SER A 26 -3.35 -3.86 -13.80
N SER A 27 -3.66 -2.90 -12.93
CA SER A 27 -3.32 -1.50 -13.14
C SER A 27 -3.10 -0.75 -11.81
N ILE A 28 -2.40 0.38 -11.87
CA ILE A 28 -2.28 1.31 -10.74
C ILE A 28 -3.20 2.48 -11.08
N LEU A 29 -4.31 2.58 -10.35
CA LEU A 29 -5.36 3.56 -10.59
C LEU A 29 -4.93 4.96 -10.13
N ASP A 30 -4.25 5.05 -8.99
CA ASP A 30 -3.79 6.34 -8.44
C ASP A 30 -2.56 6.18 -7.52
N ARG A 31 -1.83 7.28 -7.30
CA ARG A 31 -0.65 7.36 -6.44
C ARG A 31 -0.60 8.71 -5.73
N TRP A 32 -0.43 8.68 -4.42
CA TRP A 32 -0.28 9.90 -3.63
C TRP A 32 0.64 9.68 -2.44
N THR A 33 1.10 10.78 -1.84
CA THR A 33 1.85 10.74 -0.59
C THR A 33 1.08 11.44 0.51
N SER A 34 1.20 10.91 1.72
CA SER A 34 0.77 11.59 2.93
C SER A 34 2.00 11.84 3.81
N ARG A 35 2.13 13.06 4.31
CA ARG A 35 3.19 13.42 5.24
C ARG A 35 2.57 14.01 6.49
N THR A 36 2.77 13.33 7.61
CA THR A 36 2.48 13.86 8.94
C THR A 36 3.75 14.52 9.46
N ALA A 37 3.65 15.78 9.88
CA ALA A 37 4.79 16.48 10.48
C ALA A 37 5.15 15.84 11.83
N TRP A 38 6.44 15.77 12.14
CA TRP A 38 6.96 15.14 13.36
C TRP A 38 6.31 15.63 14.66
N TRP A 39 5.97 16.92 14.76
CA TRP A 39 5.32 17.49 15.95
C TRP A 39 3.86 17.06 16.13
N ALA A 40 3.26 16.44 15.10
CA ALA A 40 1.91 15.92 15.11
C ALA A 40 1.86 14.38 15.10
N SER A 41 3.02 13.71 15.02
CA SER A 41 3.11 12.26 15.14
C SER A 41 3.16 11.85 16.61
N GLU A 42 2.46 10.78 16.99
CA GLU A 42 2.46 10.24 18.35
C GLU A 42 3.86 9.83 18.84
N ASP A 43 4.76 9.47 17.91
CA ASP A 43 6.12 9.04 18.19
C ASP A 43 7.18 10.15 17.98
N GLY A 44 6.76 11.36 17.63
CA GLY A 44 7.66 12.48 17.36
C GLY A 44 8.50 12.32 16.09
N THR A 45 8.11 11.44 15.16
CA THR A 45 8.82 11.22 13.89
C THR A 45 8.04 11.73 12.68
N ASP A 46 8.76 12.18 11.65
CA ASP A 46 8.15 12.49 10.35
C ASP A 46 7.63 11.19 9.71
N ASP A 47 6.30 11.02 9.65
CA ASP A 47 5.65 9.88 9.00
C ASP A 47 5.36 10.22 7.54
N HIS A 48 6.04 9.55 6.61
CA HIS A 48 5.86 9.71 5.18
C HIS A 48 5.40 8.39 4.56
N ARG A 49 4.17 8.39 4.03
CA ARG A 49 3.52 7.23 3.45
C ARG A 49 3.31 7.43 1.96
N TYR A 50 3.69 6.41 1.20
CA TYR A 50 3.45 6.36 -0.25
C TYR A 50 2.28 5.43 -0.52
N TYR A 51 1.15 5.99 -0.92
CA TYR A 51 -0.06 5.26 -1.22
C TYR A 51 -0.17 4.89 -2.68
N LEU A 52 -0.73 3.72 -2.95
CA LEU A 52 -1.11 3.24 -4.27
C LEU A 52 -2.55 2.71 -4.19
N LEU A 53 -3.37 3.10 -5.16
CA LEU A 53 -4.64 2.45 -5.43
C LEU A 53 -4.43 1.45 -6.57
N LEU A 54 -4.59 0.17 -6.28
CA LEU A 54 -4.30 -0.93 -7.18
C LEU A 54 -5.59 -1.59 -7.64
N GLU A 55 -5.76 -1.71 -8.94
CA GLU A 55 -6.74 -2.62 -9.51
C GLU A 55 -6.12 -4.02 -9.59
N THR A 56 -6.80 -4.99 -9.00
CA THR A 56 -6.40 -6.40 -9.10
C THR A 56 -7.44 -7.20 -9.89
N SER A 57 -7.16 -8.48 -10.14
CA SER A 57 -8.07 -9.39 -10.84
C SER A 57 -9.47 -9.52 -10.23
N THR A 58 -9.67 -9.14 -8.96
CA THR A 58 -10.94 -9.36 -8.24
C THR A 58 -11.39 -8.20 -7.37
N ILE A 59 -10.49 -7.34 -6.93
CA ILE A 59 -10.80 -6.26 -5.98
C ILE A 59 -9.87 -5.06 -6.18
N VAL A 60 -10.35 -3.87 -5.86
CA VAL A 60 -9.48 -2.68 -5.83
C VAL A 60 -8.92 -2.52 -4.41
N MET A 61 -7.60 -2.36 -4.30
CA MET A 61 -6.87 -2.31 -3.02
C MET A 61 -6.12 -0.99 -2.87
N GLU A 62 -6.35 -0.29 -1.77
CA GLU A 62 -5.48 0.81 -1.35
C GLU A 62 -4.42 0.30 -0.39
N VAL A 63 -3.17 0.46 -0.80
CA VAL A 63 -2.00 0.03 -0.04
C VAL A 63 -1.07 1.20 0.17
N PHE A 64 -0.27 1.17 1.23
CA PHE A 64 0.81 2.14 1.40
C PHE A 64 2.08 1.50 1.90
N ARG A 65 3.21 2.09 1.54
CA ARG A 65 4.53 1.65 1.98
C ARG A 65 4.95 2.44 3.22
N THR A 66 5.33 1.70 4.25
CA THR A 66 5.99 2.22 5.46
C THR A 66 7.48 1.89 5.41
N ARG A 67 8.22 2.26 6.46
CA ARG A 67 9.62 1.82 6.64
C ARG A 67 9.75 0.32 6.89
N HIS A 68 8.70 -0.33 7.38
CA HIS A 68 8.74 -1.73 7.82
C HIS A 68 8.14 -2.69 6.79
N GLY A 69 7.33 -2.20 5.85
CA GLY A 69 6.68 -3.05 4.87
C GLY A 69 5.52 -2.36 4.18
N TRP A 70 4.76 -3.15 3.44
CA TRP A 70 3.51 -2.71 2.83
C TRP A 70 2.35 -2.95 3.78
N MET A 71 1.42 -2.00 3.79
CA MET A 71 0.23 -2.05 4.61
C MET A 71 -1.00 -1.96 3.72
N LEU A 72 -1.98 -2.81 3.97
CA LEU A 72 -3.31 -2.70 3.41
C LEU A 72 -4.11 -1.64 4.22
N SER A 73 -4.54 -0.60 3.52
CA SER A 73 -5.35 0.49 4.08
C SER A 73 -6.84 0.18 3.93
N ARG A 74 -7.28 -0.12 2.71
CA ARG A 74 -8.70 -0.30 2.37
C ARG A 74 -8.89 -1.22 1.16
N LEU A 75 -10.06 -1.85 1.11
CA LEU A 75 -10.57 -2.60 -0.02
C LEU A 75 -11.83 -1.90 -0.57
N TYR A 76 -12.02 -1.95 -1.88
CA TYR A 76 -13.16 -1.37 -2.56
C TYR A 76 -13.82 -2.46 -3.42
N ASP A 77 -15.14 -2.61 -3.31
CA ASP A 77 -16.00 -3.56 -4.02
C ASP A 77 -16.74 -2.96 -5.22
#